data_AF-A0A5M3ZHC4-F1
#
_entry.id   AF-A0A5M3ZHC4-F1
#
_cell.length_a   1.000
_cell.length_b   1.000
_cell.length_c   1.000
_cell.angle_alpha   90.00
_cell.angle_beta   90.00
_cell.angle_gamma   90.00
#
_symmetry.space_group_name_H-M   'P 1'
#
loop_
_entity.id
_entity.type
_entity.pdbx_description
1 polymer ?
#
loop_
_entity_poly.entity_id
_entity_poly.type
_entity_poly.pdbx_seq_one_letter_code
_entity_poly.pdbx_strand_id
1 'polypeptide(L)'
;MKSFVFQLLAMASVTMVAAQLPQCSGTLKCCESVTPYSDLSEEERNDYGLDPELNDANVCDNGSLVEDEFDLAICDSVDHVPQCCLAFVPTRALPDNLSFNCINV
;
A
#
# COMPACT_ATOMS: atom_id res chain seq x y z
N MET A 1 57.69 20.07 11.09
CA MET A 1 57.17 18.88 10.36
C MET A 1 57.00 17.74 11.35
N LYS A 2 55.77 17.39 11.72
CA LYS A 2 55.34 16.04 12.06
C LYS A 2 53.83 16.06 12.25
N SER A 3 53.17 15.62 11.19
CA SER A 3 51.78 15.21 11.14
C SER A 3 51.55 14.07 12.12
N PHE A 4 50.43 14.05 12.84
CA PHE A 4 49.66 12.83 13.06
C PHE A 4 48.22 13.22 13.35
N VAL A 5 47.48 13.32 12.25
CA VAL A 5 46.02 13.21 12.20
C VAL A 5 45.68 11.83 12.77
N PHE A 6 45.06 11.77 13.94
CA PHE A 6 44.34 10.56 14.36
C PHE A 6 42.85 10.82 14.17
N GLN A 7 42.38 10.21 13.10
CA GLN A 7 41.05 10.31 12.54
C GLN A 7 40.01 9.81 13.54
N LEU A 8 38.94 10.60 13.68
CA LEU A 8 37.67 10.22 14.27
C LEU A 8 37.14 8.96 13.58
N LEU A 9 37.22 7.81 14.23
CA LEU A 9 36.31 6.70 13.95
C LEU A 9 34.97 6.98 14.62
N ALA A 10 34.20 7.88 14.02
CA ALA A 10 32.75 7.81 14.15
C ALA A 10 32.31 6.62 13.29
N MET A 11 32.29 5.41 13.87
CA MET A 11 31.60 4.31 13.23
C MET A 11 30.13 4.71 13.12
N ALA A 12 29.71 4.97 11.88
CA ALA A 12 28.34 5.19 11.52
C ALA A 12 27.52 3.98 11.99
N SER A 13 26.81 4.16 13.10
CA SER A 13 25.72 3.29 13.51
C SER A 13 24.63 3.43 12.45
N VAL A 14 24.69 2.59 11.42
CA VAL A 14 23.55 2.35 10.53
C VAL A 14 22.53 1.62 11.38
N THR A 15 21.72 2.37 12.12
CA THR A 15 20.45 1.88 12.64
C THR A 15 19.61 1.57 11.40
N MET A 16 19.56 0.29 11.02
CA MET A 16 18.50 -0.19 10.15
C MET A 16 17.22 0.06 10.93
N VAL A 17 16.53 1.15 10.61
CA VAL A 17 15.18 1.37 11.08
C VAL A 17 14.40 0.26 10.40
N ALA A 18 14.06 -0.79 11.13
CA ALA A 18 13.10 -1.77 10.65
C ALA A 18 11.84 -0.97 10.29
N ALA A 19 11.54 -0.87 9.00
CA ALA A 19 10.44 -0.07 8.50
C ALA A 19 9.14 -0.75 8.94
N GLN A 20 8.61 -0.37 10.08
CA GLN A 20 7.44 -1.04 10.66
C GLN A 20 6.27 -0.97 9.68
N LEU A 21 5.61 -2.11 9.43
CA LEU A 21 4.47 -2.16 8.51
C LEU A 21 3.38 -1.15 8.90
N PRO A 22 2.74 -0.49 7.92
CA PRO A 22 1.60 0.39 8.18
C PRO A 22 0.50 -0.34 8.94
N GLN A 23 -0.17 0.38 9.85
CA GLN A 23 -1.30 -0.18 10.56
C GLN A 23 -2.47 -0.39 9.60
N CYS A 24 -2.85 -1.65 9.41
CA CYS A 24 -3.98 -2.04 8.58
C CYS A 24 -4.92 -2.96 9.35
N SER A 25 -6.20 -2.63 9.39
CA SER A 25 -7.25 -3.43 10.03
C SER A 25 -7.80 -4.54 9.12
N GLY A 26 -7.47 -4.50 7.83
CA GLY A 26 -7.77 -5.51 6.83
C GLY A 26 -6.49 -6.15 6.27
N THR A 27 -6.48 -6.33 4.96
CA THR A 27 -5.34 -6.89 4.22
C THR A 27 -4.50 -5.76 3.65
N LEU A 28 -3.23 -5.69 4.03
CA LEU A 28 -2.28 -4.77 3.42
C LEU A 28 -1.89 -5.31 2.03
N LYS A 29 -2.05 -4.47 1.01
CA LYS A 29 -1.75 -4.79 -0.37
C LYS A 29 -0.86 -3.75 -1.01
N CYS A 30 -0.06 -4.18 -1.97
CA CYS A 30 0.73 -3.33 -2.84
C CYS A 30 0.07 -3.27 -4.22
N CYS A 31 -0.54 -2.15 -4.56
CA CYS A 31 -1.38 -2.00 -5.75
C CYS A 31 -0.58 -1.37 -6.90
N GLU A 32 -0.67 -1.96 -8.09
CA GLU A 32 -0.07 -1.38 -9.31
C GLU A 32 -0.76 -0.05 -9.65
N SER A 33 -2.07 0.01 -9.45
CA SER A 33 -2.82 1.26 -9.56
C SER A 33 -3.94 1.34 -8.54
N VAL A 34 -4.35 2.57 -8.23
CA VAL A 34 -5.38 2.89 -7.25
C VAL A 34 -6.40 3.82 -7.91
N THR A 35 -7.66 3.41 -7.92
CA THR A 35 -8.78 4.20 -8.45
C THR A 35 -9.72 4.60 -7.32
N PRO A 36 -9.82 5.89 -6.98
CA PRO A 36 -10.79 6.36 -5.99
C PRO A 36 -12.23 6.07 -6.40
N TYR A 37 -13.11 5.78 -5.43
CA TYR A 37 -14.54 5.58 -5.72
C TYR A 37 -15.21 6.85 -6.26
N SER A 38 -14.66 8.02 -5.94
CA SER A 38 -15.09 9.30 -6.52
C SER A 38 -14.93 9.35 -8.04
N ASP A 39 -13.97 8.60 -8.57
CA ASP A 39 -13.61 8.63 -9.99
C ASP A 39 -14.38 7.57 -10.80
N LEU A 40 -15.05 6.64 -10.11
CA LEU A 40 -15.97 5.68 -10.72
C LEU A 40 -17.31 6.33 -11.04
N SER A 41 -17.88 5.94 -12.18
CA SER A 41 -19.25 6.32 -12.52
C SER A 41 -20.26 5.71 -11.55
N GLU A 42 -21.45 6.30 -11.47
CA GLU A 42 -22.55 5.74 -10.66
C GLU A 42 -22.94 4.33 -11.12
N GLU A 43 -22.89 4.07 -12.43
CA GLU A 43 -23.14 2.75 -13.00
C GLU A 43 -22.12 1.74 -12.48
N GLU A 44 -20.82 2.03 -12.55
CA GLU A 44 -19.76 1.14 -12.06
C GLU A 44 -19.87 0.88 -10.55
N ARG A 45 -20.14 1.93 -9.76
CA ARG A 45 -20.34 1.79 -8.31
C ARG A 45 -21.51 0.86 -7.99
N ASN A 46 -22.64 1.05 -8.65
CA ASN A 46 -23.82 0.22 -8.46
C ASN A 46 -23.60 -1.23 -8.92
N ASP A 47 -22.91 -1.40 -10.06
CA ASP A 47 -22.61 -2.70 -10.66
C ASP A 47 -21.67 -3.55 -9.79
N TYR A 48 -20.73 -2.93 -9.09
CA TYR A 48 -19.90 -3.61 -8.09
C TYR A 48 -20.57 -3.72 -6.71
N GLY A 49 -21.61 -2.94 -6.43
CA GLY A 49 -22.26 -2.89 -5.13
C GLY A 49 -21.47 -2.07 -4.10
N LEU A 50 -20.82 -0.99 -4.55
CA LEU A 50 -20.04 -0.10 -3.69
C LEU A 50 -20.96 0.77 -2.85
N ASP A 51 -20.62 0.91 -1.58
CA ASP A 51 -21.34 1.80 -0.67
C ASP A 51 -21.08 3.27 -1.06
N PRO A 52 -22.11 4.03 -1.47
CA PRO A 52 -21.95 5.44 -1.84
C PRO A 52 -21.54 6.35 -0.67
N GLU A 53 -21.63 5.87 0.57
CA GLU A 53 -21.15 6.61 1.75
C GLU A 53 -19.62 6.51 1.90
N LEU A 54 -18.97 5.51 1.30
CA LEU A 54 -17.52 5.27 1.35
C LEU A 54 -16.77 6.03 0.25
N ASN A 55 -16.89 7.36 0.23
CA ASN A 55 -16.28 8.20 -0.82
C ASN A 55 -14.75 8.31 -0.73
N ASP A 56 -14.16 7.94 0.40
CA ASP A 56 -12.71 7.89 0.63
C ASP A 56 -12.10 6.51 0.35
N ALA A 57 -12.92 5.53 -0.04
CA ALA A 57 -12.45 4.22 -0.44
C ALA A 57 -11.97 4.20 -1.89
N ASN A 58 -11.08 3.24 -2.15
CA ASN A 58 -10.41 3.03 -3.41
C ASN A 58 -10.62 1.59 -3.90
N VAL A 59 -10.46 1.41 -5.21
CA VAL A 59 -10.17 0.13 -5.85
C VAL A 59 -8.65 0.00 -5.96
N CYS A 60 -8.12 -1.12 -5.49
CA CYS A 60 -6.73 -1.54 -5.69
C CYS A 60 -6.69 -2.52 -6.86
N ASP A 61 -5.99 -2.16 -7.93
CA ASP A 61 -5.79 -3.03 -9.09
C ASP A 61 -4.44 -3.76 -9.00
N ASN A 62 -4.45 -5.02 -9.41
CA ASN A 62 -3.34 -5.96 -9.43
C ASN A 62 -2.55 -6.00 -8.10
N GLY A 63 -3.29 -5.98 -6.99
CA GLY A 63 -2.71 -5.88 -5.65
C GLY A 63 -2.10 -7.18 -5.13
N SER A 64 -0.79 -7.20 -4.90
CA SER A 64 -0.10 -8.28 -4.19
C SER A 64 -0.22 -8.10 -2.67
N LEU A 65 -0.11 -9.20 -1.92
CA LEU A 65 -0.08 -9.16 -0.45
C LEU A 65 1.23 -8.55 0.03
N VAL A 66 1.16 -7.79 1.13
CA VAL A 66 2.33 -7.30 1.87
C VAL A 66 2.30 -7.98 3.24
N GLU A 67 3.17 -8.95 3.45
CA GLU A 67 3.23 -9.75 4.69
C GLU A 67 4.32 -9.25 5.64
N ASP A 68 5.38 -8.64 5.11
CA ASP A 68 6.51 -8.13 5.87
C ASP A 68 7.13 -6.85 5.27
N GLU A 69 8.16 -6.34 5.94
CA GLU A 69 8.86 -5.11 5.53
C GLU A 69 9.60 -5.23 4.19
N PHE A 70 9.94 -6.46 3.78
CA PHE A 70 10.60 -6.70 2.50
C PHE A 70 9.62 -6.55 1.34
N ASP A 71 8.39 -7.05 1.49
CA ASP A 71 7.33 -6.83 0.50
C ASP A 71 7.02 -5.34 0.34
N LEU A 72 6.97 -4.60 1.45
CA LEU A 72 6.72 -3.16 1.41
C LEU A 72 7.86 -2.40 0.72
N ALA A 73 9.11 -2.80 0.94
CA ALA A 73 10.25 -2.23 0.23
C ALA A 73 10.24 -2.55 -1.27
N ILE A 74 9.78 -3.75 -1.66
CA ILE A 74 9.57 -4.08 -3.07
C ILE A 74 8.50 -3.16 -3.65
N CYS A 75 7.38 -2.98 -2.94
CA CYS A 75 6.28 -2.12 -3.38
C CYS A 75 6.76 -0.72 -3.77
N ASP A 76 7.53 -0.09 -2.88
CA ASP A 76 8.13 1.23 -3.12
C ASP A 76 9.12 1.21 -4.30
N SER A 77 9.91 0.14 -4.43
CA SER A 77 10.91 0.01 -5.49
C SER A 77 10.33 -0.10 -6.92
N VAL A 78 9.07 -0.51 -7.04
CA VAL A 78 8.36 -0.64 -8.33
C VAL A 78 7.32 0.46 -8.54
N ASP A 79 7.36 1.53 -7.74
CA ASP A 79 6.43 2.66 -7.78
C ASP A 79 4.94 2.25 -7.60
N HIS A 80 4.70 1.14 -6.91
CA HIS A 80 3.35 0.71 -6.53
C HIS A 80 2.90 1.39 -5.24
N VAL A 81 1.59 1.40 -5.00
CA VAL A 81 0.99 2.13 -3.89
C VAL A 81 0.46 1.16 -2.84
N PRO A 82 0.94 1.22 -1.58
CA PRO A 82 0.38 0.42 -0.51
C PRO A 82 -1.04 0.88 -0.17
N GLN A 83 -1.96 -0.06 0.03
CA GLN A 83 -3.34 0.16 0.44
C GLN A 83 -3.74 -0.85 1.52
N CYS A 84 -4.57 -0.42 2.48
CA CYS A 84 -5.26 -1.33 3.39
C CYS A 84 -6.65 -1.64 2.86
N CYS A 85 -6.89 -2.88 2.44
CA CYS A 85 -8.16 -3.31 1.86
C CYS A 85 -8.98 -4.11 2.88
N LEU A 86 -10.17 -3.60 3.19
CA LEU A 86 -11.12 -4.27 4.07
C LEU A 86 -11.86 -5.40 3.33
N ALA A 87 -12.48 -6.29 4.09
CA ALA A 87 -13.34 -7.31 3.52
C ALA A 87 -14.46 -6.64 2.68
N PHE A 88 -14.68 -7.18 1.49
CA PHE A 88 -15.71 -6.73 0.57
C PHE A 88 -16.46 -7.94 0.02
N VAL A 89 -17.79 -7.87 0.02
CA VAL A 89 -18.65 -8.89 -0.58
C VAL A 89 -19.32 -8.26 -1.78
N PRO A 90 -18.88 -8.58 -3.01
CA PRO A 90 -19.44 -7.99 -4.20
C PRO A 90 -20.84 -8.52 -4.47
N THR A 91 -21.66 -7.70 -5.14
CA THR A 91 -22.99 -8.11 -5.63
C THR A 91 -22.92 -9.02 -6.87
N ARG A 92 -21.72 -9.16 -7.47
CA ARG A 92 -21.44 -10.01 -8.64
C ARG A 92 -20.04 -10.63 -8.58
N ALA A 93 -19.72 -11.51 -9.53
CA ALA A 93 -18.34 -11.98 -9.68
C ALA A 93 -17.42 -10.82 -10.07
N LEU A 94 -16.32 -10.65 -9.32
CA LEU A 94 -15.30 -9.65 -9.60
C LEU A 94 -14.16 -10.25 -10.40
N PRO A 95 -13.45 -9.42 -11.19
CA PRO A 95 -12.12 -9.77 -11.66
C PRO A 95 -11.19 -10.06 -10.47
N ASP A 96 -10.41 -11.15 -10.56
CA ASP A 96 -9.53 -11.61 -9.48
C ASP A 96 -8.40 -10.62 -9.13
N ASN A 97 -8.08 -9.69 -10.05
CA ASN A 97 -7.07 -8.66 -9.87
C ASN A 97 -7.56 -7.44 -9.08
N LEU A 98 -8.87 -7.29 -8.84
CA LEU A 98 -9.41 -6.12 -8.16
C LEU A 98 -9.67 -6.40 -6.69
N SER A 99 -9.25 -5.47 -5.84
CA SER A 99 -9.62 -5.39 -4.44
C SER A 99 -10.35 -4.09 -4.17
N PHE A 100 -11.37 -4.16 -3.32
CA PHE A 100 -12.28 -3.05 -3.02
C PHE A 100 -12.22 -2.70 -1.53
N ASN A 101 -12.90 -1.63 -1.13
CA ASN A 101 -12.85 -1.07 0.21
C ASN A 101 -11.41 -0.83 0.71
N CYS A 102 -10.57 -0.30 -0.19
CA CYS A 102 -9.17 -0.01 0.09
C CYS A 102 -8.99 1.45 0.52
N ILE A 103 -8.05 1.71 1.43
CA ILE A 103 -7.67 3.07 1.86
C ILE A 103 -6.15 3.24 1.84
N ASN A 104 -5.70 4.48 1.67
CA ASN A 104 -4.29 4.84 1.80
C ASN A 104 -3.79 4.55 3.22
N VAL A 105 -2.53 4.10 3.33
CA VAL A 105 -1.85 3.80 4.60
C VAL A 105 -0.57 4.60 4.78
#